data_AF-A0A2I2A5X2-F1
#
_entry.id   AF-A0A2I2A5X2-F1
#
_cell.length_a   1.000
_cell.length_b   1.000
_cell.length_c   1.000
_cell.angle_alpha   90.00
_cell.angle_beta   90.00
_cell.angle_gamma   90.00
#
_symmetry.space_group_name_H-M   'P 1'
#
loop_
_entity.id
_entity.type
_entity.pdbx_description
1 polymer ?
#
loop_
_entity_poly.entity_id
_entity_poly.type
_entity_poly.pdbx_seq_one_letter_code
_entity_poly.pdbx_strand_id
1 'polypeptide(L)'
;MEMIKLEDMSAFSQLSSNEAEACLYQLLVKNLSRMEQALVPDLSHISHFASYAGDMSLEAVEHIRDNRFRLSYQVPWQMNWSCAGQTESGIANEKIHFTVSEVGQLTFLFLRVDS
;
A
#
# COMPACT_ATOMS: atom_id res chain seq x y z
N MET A 1 -10.66 -9.89 -4.54
CA MET A 1 -9.58 -9.98 -3.54
C MET A 1 -8.31 -10.21 -4.34
N GLU A 2 -7.44 -9.21 -4.40
CA GLU A 2 -6.18 -9.33 -5.16
C GLU A 2 -5.19 -10.10 -4.28
N MET A 3 -4.66 -11.20 -4.81
CA MET A 3 -3.76 -12.09 -4.09
C MET A 3 -2.37 -11.97 -4.72
N ILE A 4 -1.42 -11.43 -3.98
CA ILE A 4 -0.04 -11.31 -4.43
C ILE A 4 0.74 -12.46 -3.82
N LYS A 5 1.07 -13.45 -4.65
CA LYS A 5 1.95 -14.56 -4.27
C LYS A 5 3.40 -14.11 -4.37
N LEU A 6 4.12 -14.14 -3.27
CA LEU A 6 5.56 -13.87 -3.21
C LEU A 6 6.27 -15.16 -2.81
N GLU A 7 7.39 -15.45 -3.47
CA GLU A 7 8.09 -16.73 -3.38
C GLU A 7 8.75 -16.92 -2.00
N ASP A 8 8.43 -18.06 -1.38
CA ASP A 8 9.04 -18.70 -0.20
C ASP A 8 9.24 -17.83 1.05
N MET A 9 8.23 -17.84 1.94
CA MET A 9 8.33 -17.30 3.31
C MET A 9 8.12 -18.39 4.37
N SER A 10 8.54 -19.62 4.09
CA SER A 10 8.35 -20.79 4.98
C SER A 10 8.94 -20.63 6.40
N ALA A 11 9.82 -19.65 6.62
CA ALA A 11 10.39 -19.32 7.93
C ALA A 11 9.72 -18.12 8.64
N PHE A 12 8.72 -17.46 8.02
CA PHE A 12 8.14 -16.21 8.55
C PHE A 12 7.48 -16.36 9.92
N SER A 13 6.85 -17.52 10.17
CA SER A 13 6.18 -17.82 11.44
C SER A 13 7.13 -17.91 12.65
N GLN A 14 8.44 -17.96 12.42
CA GLN A 14 9.47 -18.05 13.45
C GLN A 14 10.12 -16.70 13.77
N LEU A 15 9.82 -15.66 12.99
CA LEU A 15 10.37 -14.32 13.18
C LEU A 15 9.71 -13.63 14.38
N SER A 16 10.50 -12.82 15.10
CA SER A 16 9.93 -11.83 16.01
C SER A 16 9.13 -10.77 15.23
N SER A 17 8.24 -10.02 15.90
CA SER A 17 7.46 -8.96 15.25
C SER A 17 8.34 -7.96 14.51
N ASN A 18 9.45 -7.52 15.10
CA ASN A 18 10.34 -6.54 14.48
C ASN A 18 11.04 -7.09 13.22
N GLU A 19 11.47 -8.36 13.26
CA GLU A 19 12.08 -9.01 12.10
C GLU A 19 11.07 -9.23 10.98
N ALA A 20 9.85 -9.61 11.34
CA ALA A 20 8.73 -9.77 10.42
C ALA A 20 8.37 -8.44 9.74
N GLU A 21 8.24 -7.36 10.50
CA GLU A 21 8.00 -6.00 9.98
C GLU A 21 9.09 -5.56 8.99
N ALA A 22 10.36 -5.71 9.37
CA ALA A 22 11.48 -5.35 8.51
C ALA A 22 11.52 -6.20 7.22
N CYS A 23 11.30 -7.51 7.34
CA CYS A 23 11.26 -8.42 6.21
C CYS A 23 10.13 -8.06 5.24
N LEU A 24 8.92 -7.85 5.76
CA LEU A 24 7.76 -7.45 4.97
C LEU A 24 7.95 -6.09 4.31
N TYR A 25 8.50 -5.11 5.02
CA TYR A 25 8.77 -3.80 4.45
C TYR A 25 9.69 -3.91 3.23
N GLN A 26 10.81 -4.62 3.37
CA GLN A 26 11.76 -4.84 2.26
C GLN A 26 11.11 -5.58 1.09
N LEU A 27 10.26 -6.55 1.40
CA LEU A 27 9.53 -7.32 0.39
C LEU A 27 8.54 -6.45 -0.39
N LEU A 28 7.79 -5.60 0.31
CA LEU A 28 6.82 -4.69 -0.29
C LEU A 28 7.51 -3.60 -1.11
N VAL A 29 8.62 -3.03 -0.63
CA VAL A 29 9.43 -2.07 -1.41
C VAL A 29 9.89 -2.69 -2.73
N LYS A 30 10.40 -3.93 -2.71
CA LYS A 30 10.85 -4.64 -3.93
C LYS A 30 9.73 -4.90 -4.93
N ASN A 31 8.48 -5.03 -4.47
CA ASN A 31 7.33 -5.34 -5.31
C ASN A 31 6.42 -4.13 -5.55
N LEU A 32 6.78 -2.94 -5.06
CA LEU A 32 5.93 -1.75 -5.07
C LEU A 32 5.40 -1.44 -6.47
N SER A 33 6.26 -1.43 -7.49
CA SER A 33 5.87 -1.13 -8.87
C SER A 33 4.84 -2.09 -9.46
N ARG A 34 4.72 -3.32 -8.92
CA ARG A 34 3.70 -4.30 -9.33
C ARG A 34 2.37 -4.10 -8.60
N MET A 35 2.39 -3.43 -7.46
CA MET A 35 1.27 -3.30 -6.53
C MET A 35 0.70 -1.88 -6.47
N GLU A 36 1.46 -0.91 -6.96
CA GLU A 36 1.18 0.52 -6.92
C GLU A 36 -0.24 0.83 -7.41
N GLN A 37 -0.63 0.30 -8.57
CA GLN A 37 -1.96 0.52 -9.13
C GLN A 37 -3.10 -0.02 -8.25
N ALA A 38 -2.85 -1.10 -7.51
CA ALA A 38 -3.84 -1.67 -6.60
C ALA A 38 -3.92 -0.88 -5.28
N LEU A 39 -2.82 -0.24 -4.87
CA LEU A 39 -2.71 0.52 -3.63
C LEU A 39 -3.18 1.96 -3.74
N VAL A 40 -3.24 2.54 -4.93
CA VAL A 40 -3.78 3.89 -5.15
C VAL A 40 -5.29 3.87 -4.84
N PRO A 41 -5.77 4.59 -3.82
CA PRO A 41 -7.18 4.68 -3.51
C PRO A 41 -7.89 5.63 -4.49
N ASP A 42 -9.22 5.70 -4.38
CA ASP A 42 -9.97 6.76 -5.05
C ASP A 42 -9.62 8.12 -4.42
N LEU A 43 -8.99 8.99 -5.23
CA LEU A 43 -8.59 10.34 -4.83
C LEU A 43 -9.73 11.37 -4.99
N SER A 44 -10.93 10.96 -5.41
CA SER A 44 -12.07 11.87 -5.58
C SER A 44 -12.49 12.57 -4.29
N HIS A 45 -12.12 12.03 -3.13
CA HIS A 45 -12.33 12.66 -1.83
C HIS A 45 -11.52 13.95 -1.64
N ILE A 46 -10.39 14.10 -2.36
CA ILE A 46 -9.62 15.36 -2.45
C ILE A 46 -10.28 16.26 -3.50
N SER A 47 -10.47 15.72 -4.70
CA SER A 47 -11.12 16.41 -5.82
C SER A 47 -11.38 15.41 -6.94
N HIS A 48 -12.46 15.60 -7.70
CA HIS A 48 -12.72 14.83 -8.91
C HIS A 48 -11.62 14.96 -9.98
N PHE A 49 -10.79 16.00 -9.90
CA PHE A 49 -9.67 16.22 -10.82
C PHE A 49 -8.33 15.75 -10.25
N ALA A 50 -8.30 15.23 -9.02
CA ALA A 50 -7.09 14.68 -8.42
C ALA A 50 -6.72 13.37 -9.12
N SER A 51 -5.49 13.30 -9.59
CA SER A 51 -4.92 12.12 -10.23
C SER A 51 -3.65 11.72 -9.51
N TYR A 52 -3.37 10.42 -9.51
CA TYR A 52 -2.13 9.89 -8.98
C TYR A 52 -0.94 10.41 -9.80
N ALA A 53 0.05 10.97 -9.12
CA ALA A 53 1.20 11.62 -9.77
C ALA A 53 2.40 10.69 -9.99
N GLY A 54 2.32 9.43 -9.53
CA GLY A 54 3.47 8.51 -9.50
C GLY A 54 4.26 8.60 -8.19
N ASP A 55 5.37 7.86 -8.14
CA ASP A 55 6.36 7.90 -7.05
C ASP A 55 5.79 7.62 -5.64
N MET A 56 4.84 6.70 -5.52
CA MET A 56 4.36 6.17 -4.24
C MET A 56 5.55 5.74 -3.40
N SER A 57 5.50 6.05 -2.10
CA SER A 57 6.52 5.64 -1.15
C SER A 57 5.89 4.86 0.00
N LEU A 58 6.59 3.83 0.46
CA LEU A 58 6.19 3.09 1.66
C LEU A 58 6.83 3.76 2.88
N GLU A 59 6.06 3.91 3.96
CA GLU A 59 6.57 4.53 5.19
C GLU A 59 6.96 3.46 6.22
N ALA A 60 6.03 2.54 6.53
CA ALA A 60 6.24 1.55 7.58
C ALA A 60 5.34 0.33 7.41
N VAL A 61 5.84 -0.81 7.88
CA VAL A 61 5.02 -1.99 8.19
C VAL A 61 5.00 -2.16 9.70
N GLU A 62 3.80 -2.34 10.25
CA GLU A 62 3.59 -2.52 11.69
C GLU A 62 2.82 -3.83 11.94
N HIS A 63 3.31 -4.64 12.86
CA HIS A 63 2.61 -5.82 13.36
C HIS A 63 1.47 -5.39 14.28
N ILE A 64 0.27 -5.88 13.98
CA ILE A 64 -0.92 -5.52 14.77
C ILE A 64 -1.24 -6.61 15.78
N ARG A 65 -1.39 -7.86 15.30
CA ARG A 65 -1.58 -9.08 16.08
C ARG A 65 -1.56 -10.29 15.16
N ASP A 66 -1.23 -11.46 15.70
CA ASP A 66 -1.27 -12.74 14.98
C ASP A 66 -0.53 -12.62 13.63
N ASN A 67 -1.21 -12.88 12.52
CA ASN A 67 -0.68 -12.75 11.17
C ASN A 67 -1.11 -11.45 10.46
N ARG A 68 -1.61 -10.46 11.19
CA ARG A 68 -2.14 -9.19 10.67
C ARG A 68 -1.14 -8.06 10.85
N PHE A 69 -0.95 -7.33 9.75
CA PHE A 69 -0.04 -6.20 9.65
C PHE A 69 -0.76 -5.00 9.05
N ARG A 70 -0.14 -3.82 9.21
CA ARG A 70 -0.57 -2.57 8.59
C ARG A 70 0.60 -1.99 7.79
N LEU A 71 0.32 -1.60 6.55
CA LEU A 71 1.22 -0.81 5.72
C LEU A 71 0.77 0.64 5.75
N SER A 72 1.67 1.55 6.09
CA SER A 72 1.50 3.00 5.91
C SER A 72 2.31 3.44 4.68
N TYR A 73 1.71 4.25 3.82
CA TYR A 73 2.31 4.67 2.54
C TYR A 73 1.79 6.03 2.09
N GLN A 74 2.55 6.68 1.21
CA GLN A 74 2.25 7.99 0.68
C GLN A 74 1.88 7.90 -0.80
N VAL A 75 0.82 8.61 -1.17
CA VAL A 75 0.30 8.68 -2.54
C VAL A 75 0.37 10.13 -3.01
N PRO A 76 1.40 10.50 -3.78
CA PRO A 76 1.47 11.79 -4.42
C PRO A 76 0.29 11.98 -5.39
N TRP A 77 -0.35 13.14 -5.32
CA TRP A 77 -1.45 13.50 -6.20
C TRP A 77 -1.19 14.85 -6.86
N GLN A 78 -1.78 15.04 -8.03
CA GLN A 78 -1.74 16.29 -8.77
C GLN A 78 -3.09 16.60 -9.42
N MET A 79 -3.36 17.90 -9.56
CA MET A 79 -4.49 18.47 -10.29
C MET A 79 -3.95 19.45 -11.32
N ASN A 80 -4.32 19.25 -12.58
CA ASN A 80 -3.99 20.17 -13.67
C ASN A 80 -5.23 20.98 -14.07
N TRP A 81 -5.31 22.23 -13.62
CA TRP A 81 -6.37 23.15 -14.03
C TRP A 81 -6.00 23.79 -15.38
N SER A 82 -6.25 23.06 -16.46
CA SER A 82 -5.90 23.47 -17.84
C SER A 82 -6.47 24.84 -18.24
N CYS A 83 -7.55 25.31 -17.62
CA CYS A 83 -8.16 26.60 -17.91
C CYS A 83 -7.58 27.77 -17.10
N ALA A 84 -6.86 27.52 -15.99
CA ALA A 84 -6.33 28.56 -15.10
C ALA A 84 -4.80 28.64 -15.09
N GLY A 85 -4.11 27.69 -15.76
CA GLY A 85 -2.65 27.58 -15.69
C GLY A 85 -2.13 27.27 -14.29
N GLN A 86 -3.01 26.76 -13.40
CA GLN A 86 -2.68 26.41 -12.03
C GLN A 86 -2.53 24.90 -11.91
N THR A 87 -1.49 24.49 -11.19
CA THR A 87 -1.28 23.10 -10.82
C THR A 87 -1.29 23.05 -9.30
N GLU A 88 -2.10 22.16 -8.75
CA GLU A 88 -2.05 21.82 -7.32
C GLU A 88 -1.51 20.41 -7.18
N SER A 89 -0.74 20.18 -6.12
CA SER A 89 -0.23 18.86 -5.80
C SER A 89 -0.11 18.70 -4.30
N GLY A 90 -0.04 17.45 -3.87
CA GLY A 90 0.12 17.10 -2.47
C GLY A 90 0.42 15.63 -2.29
N ILE A 91 0.40 15.22 -1.03
CA ILE A 91 0.63 13.83 -0.61
C ILE A 91 -0.55 13.39 0.24
N ALA A 92 -1.18 12.28 -0.13
CA ALA A 92 -2.15 11.59 0.70
C ALA A 92 -1.43 10.51 1.52
N ASN A 93 -1.72 10.42 2.81
CA ASN A 93 -1.16 9.39 3.69
C ASN A 93 -2.19 8.28 3.88
N GLU A 94 -1.86 7.10 3.41
CA GLU A 94 -2.78 5.96 3.35
C GLU A 94 -2.34 4.82 4.25
N LYS A 95 -3.32 4.01 4.65
CA LYS A 95 -3.10 2.85 5.49
C LYS A 95 -3.93 1.68 5.00
N ILE A 96 -3.28 0.54 4.78
CA ILE A 96 -3.97 -0.70 4.42
C ILE A 96 -3.56 -1.83 5.36
N HIS A 97 -4.54 -2.64 5.74
CA HIS A 97 -4.28 -3.88 6.48
C HIS A 97 -4.04 -5.02 5.51
N PHE A 98 -3.16 -5.93 5.89
CA PHE A 98 -2.96 -7.18 5.18
C PHE A 98 -2.67 -8.31 6.16
N THR A 99 -2.86 -9.54 5.69
CA THR A 99 -2.53 -10.75 6.43
C THR A 99 -1.47 -11.57 5.70
N VAL A 100 -0.62 -12.25 6.46
CA VAL A 100 0.36 -13.21 5.95
C VAL A 100 -0.17 -14.63 6.21
N SER A 101 -0.28 -15.47 5.19
CA SER A 101 -0.62 -16.89 5.39
C SER A 101 0.58 -17.70 5.88
N GLU A 102 0.37 -18.90 6.39
CA GLU A 102 1.46 -19.84 6.78
C GLU A 102 2.41 -20.19 5.62
N VAL A 103 1.94 -20.10 4.38
CA VAL A 103 2.72 -20.35 3.15
C VAL A 103 3.30 -19.06 2.54
N GLY A 104 3.28 -17.94 3.28
CA GLY A 104 3.92 -16.70 2.85
C GLY A 104 3.12 -15.79 1.92
N GLN A 105 1.86 -16.11 1.62
CA GLN A 105 1.01 -15.27 0.77
C GLN A 105 0.50 -14.04 1.53
N LEU A 106 0.59 -12.88 0.88
CA LEU A 106 0.04 -11.62 1.35
C LEU A 106 -1.36 -11.41 0.80
N THR A 107 -2.31 -11.13 1.69
CA THR A 107 -3.69 -10.77 1.31
C THR A 107 -4.02 -9.39 1.83
N PHE A 108 -4.21 -8.44 0.91
CA PHE A 108 -4.59 -7.07 1.24
C PHE A 108 -6.10 -6.95 1.45
N LEU A 109 -6.47 -6.29 2.54
CA LEU A 109 -7.85 -6.00 2.90
C LEU A 109 -8.23 -4.65 2.31
N PHE A 110 -8.44 -4.61 0.99
CA PHE A 110 -8.98 -3.44 0.33
C PHE A 110 -10.42 -3.21 0.79
N LEU A 111 -10.70 -2.02 1.31
CA LEU A 111 -12.07 -1.58 1.54
C LEU A 111 -12.71 -1.38 0.16
N ARG A 112 -13.50 -2.34 -0.29
CA ARG A 112 -14.38 -2.11 -1.43
C ARG A 112 -15.52 -1.23 -0.95
N VAL A 113 -15.64 -0.05 -1.54
CA VAL A 113 -16.92 0.66 -1.53
C VAL A 113 -17.76 -0.07 -2.57
N ASP A 114 -18.66 -0.95 -2.10
CA ASP A 114 -19.68 -1.51 -2.97
C ASP A 114 -20.50 -0.32 -3.51
N SER A 115 -20.48 -0.15 -4.83
CA SER A 115 -21.28 0.86 -5.55
C SER A 115 -22.55 0.21 -6.09
#